data_AF-A0A8T4HZN0-F1
#
_entry.id   AF-A0A8T4HZN0-F1
#
_cell.length_a   1.000
_cell.length_b   1.000
_cell.length_c   1.000
_cell.angle_alpha   90.00
_cell.angle_beta   90.00
_cell.angle_gamma   90.00
#
_symmetry.space_group_name_H-M   'P 1'
#
loop_
_entity.id
_entity.type
_entity.pdbx_description
1 polymer ?
#
loop_
_entity_poly.entity_id
_entity_poly.type
_entity_poly.pdbx_seq_one_letter_code
_entity_poly.pdbx_strand_id
1 'polypeptide(L)'
;RAVVDDYADASVELAADFYDAERVAARVTGRFTVPLVGPPPEEKTESSLRWATKDVWPREREQATPAQLEPLDVRLEQAAKKAE
;
A
#
# COMPACT_ATOMS: atom_id res chain seq x y z
N ARG A 1 -8.91 -0.94 -10.13
CA ARG A 1 -8.40 -2.24 -9.64
C ARG A 1 -7.46 -2.89 -10.66
N ALA A 2 -7.84 -2.94 -11.93
CA ALA A 2 -7.01 -3.43 -13.05
C ALA A 2 -5.49 -3.17 -12.92
N VAL A 3 -5.04 -1.92 -12.76
CA VAL A 3 -3.59 -1.62 -12.68
C VAL A 3 -2.89 -2.32 -11.51
N VAL A 4 -3.52 -2.39 -10.33
CA VAL A 4 -2.91 -3.06 -9.17
C VAL A 4 -2.79 -4.56 -9.43
N ASP A 5 -3.80 -5.14 -10.06
CA ASP A 5 -3.82 -6.55 -10.43
C ASP A 5 -2.74 -6.84 -11.49
N ASP A 6 -2.57 -5.97 -12.49
CA ASP A 6 -1.53 -6.08 -13.53
C ASP A 6 -0.11 -6.04 -12.92
N TYR A 7 0.13 -5.13 -11.98
CA TYR A 7 1.41 -5.07 -11.26
C TYR A 7 1.63 -6.28 -10.36
N ALA A 8 0.56 -6.82 -9.76
CA ALA A 8 0.65 -8.02 -8.95
C ALA A 8 1.04 -9.23 -9.81
N ASP A 9 0.41 -9.40 -10.97
CA ASP A 9 0.73 -10.47 -11.93
C ASP A 9 2.18 -10.38 -12.42
N ALA A 10 2.63 -9.18 -12.82
CA ALA A 10 4.02 -8.97 -13.22
C ALA A 10 5.02 -9.27 -12.10
N SER A 11 4.65 -8.94 -10.85
CA SER A 11 5.49 -9.22 -9.68
C SER A 11 5.58 -10.73 -9.39
N VAL A 12 4.48 -11.48 -9.58
CA VAL A 12 4.47 -12.95 -9.44
C VAL A 12 5.37 -13.61 -10.46
N GLU A 13 5.31 -13.15 -11.71
CA GLU A 13 6.12 -13.69 -12.80
C GLU A 13 7.62 -13.50 -12.51
N LEU A 14 8.02 -12.26 -12.17
CA LEU A 14 9.41 -11.97 -11.80
C LEU A 14 9.88 -12.76 -10.57
N ALA A 15 9.01 -12.94 -9.57
CA ALA A 15 9.34 -13.71 -8.38
C ALA A 15 9.44 -15.22 -8.67
N ALA A 16 8.68 -15.74 -9.63
CA ALA A 16 8.76 -17.13 -10.06
C ALA A 16 10.07 -17.43 -10.78
N ASP A 17 10.55 -16.50 -11.62
CA ASP A 17 11.82 -16.63 -12.36
C ASP A 17 13.03 -16.83 -11.43
N PHE A 18 13.00 -16.22 -10.23
CA PHE A 18 14.06 -16.38 -9.24
C PHE A 18 14.30 -17.85 -8.86
N TYR A 19 13.27 -18.70 -8.88
CA TYR A 19 13.35 -20.11 -8.48
C TYR A 19 13.51 -21.08 -9.65
N ASP A 20 13.60 -20.59 -10.88
CA ASP A 20 13.51 -21.46 -12.06
C ASP A 20 14.71 -22.41 -12.17
N ALA A 21 15.92 -21.95 -11.82
CA ALA A 21 17.13 -22.77 -11.83
C ALA A 21 17.04 -23.95 -10.85
N GLU A 22 16.59 -23.73 -9.63
CA GLU A 22 16.40 -24.76 -8.60
C GLU A 22 15.31 -25.75 -9.00
N ARG A 23 14.23 -25.27 -9.62
CA ARG A 23 13.13 -26.10 -10.11
C ARG A 23 13.57 -27.02 -11.25
N VAL A 24 14.35 -26.49 -12.20
CA VAL A 24 14.96 -27.27 -13.29
C VAL A 24 15.88 -28.34 -12.71
N ALA A 25 16.77 -27.98 -11.78
CA ALA A 25 17.67 -28.92 -11.12
C ALA A 25 16.91 -30.03 -10.37
N ALA A 26 15.81 -29.70 -9.71
CA ALA A 26 14.94 -30.63 -9.01
C ALA A 26 13.98 -31.41 -9.92
N ARG A 27 14.01 -31.18 -11.25
CA ARG A 27 13.12 -31.81 -12.25
C ARG A 27 11.63 -31.60 -11.94
N VAL A 28 11.28 -30.47 -11.34
CA VAL A 28 9.88 -30.12 -11.08
C VAL A 28 9.22 -29.72 -12.39
N THR A 29 8.07 -30.32 -12.70
CA THR A 29 7.33 -30.04 -13.94
C THR A 29 6.11 -29.17 -13.66
N GLY A 30 5.66 -28.41 -14.68
CA GLY A 30 4.47 -27.54 -14.59
C GLY A 30 4.77 -26.08 -14.25
N ARG A 31 3.75 -25.23 -14.43
CA ARG A 31 3.82 -23.79 -14.15
C ARG A 31 3.98 -23.54 -12.66
N PHE A 32 4.94 -22.71 -12.29
CA PHE A 32 5.10 -22.19 -10.94
C PHE A 32 4.49 -20.81 -10.84
N THR A 33 3.83 -20.54 -9.73
CA THR A 33 3.35 -19.21 -9.38
C THR A 33 3.65 -19.00 -7.92
N VAL A 34 4.30 -17.88 -7.59
CA VAL A 34 4.46 -17.47 -6.20
C VAL A 34 3.08 -17.05 -5.68
N PRO A 35 2.59 -17.64 -4.57
CA PRO A 35 1.30 -17.25 -4.02
C PRO A 35 1.37 -15.80 -3.54
N LEU A 36 0.54 -14.94 -4.12
CA LEU A 36 0.34 -13.60 -3.59
C LEU A 36 -0.36 -13.69 -2.25
N VAL A 37 0.20 -13.00 -1.27
CA VAL A 37 -0.50 -12.80 0.00
C VAL A 37 -1.72 -11.94 -0.29
N GLY A 38 -2.85 -12.30 0.30
CA GLY A 38 -4.06 -11.49 0.22
C GLY A 38 -3.82 -10.05 0.71
N PRO A 39 -4.70 -9.10 0.36
CA PRO A 39 -4.57 -7.74 0.85
C PRO A 39 -4.53 -7.70 2.37
N PRO A 40 -3.83 -6.71 2.97
CA PRO A 40 -3.85 -6.53 4.42
C PRO A 40 -5.28 -6.31 4.93
N PRO A 41 -5.57 -6.64 6.21
CA PRO A 41 -6.87 -6.38 6.81
C PRO A 41 -7.30 -4.92 6.64
N GLU A 42 -8.59 -4.68 6.44
CA GLU A 42 -9.13 -3.34 6.17
C GLU A 42 -8.77 -2.36 7.29
N GLU A 43 -8.87 -2.81 8.54
CA GLU A 43 -8.56 -2.00 9.73
C GLU A 43 -7.09 -1.58 9.77
N LYS A 44 -6.19 -2.42 9.23
CA LYS A 44 -4.76 -2.09 9.11
C LYS A 44 -4.54 -1.05 8.03
N THR A 45 -5.19 -1.22 6.88
CA THR A 45 -5.12 -0.27 5.78
C THR A 45 -5.65 1.10 6.20
N GLU A 46 -6.81 1.15 6.87
CA GLU A 46 -7.40 2.39 7.37
C GLU A 46 -6.51 3.05 8.43
N SER A 47 -5.97 2.28 9.37
CA SER A 47 -5.03 2.80 10.38
C SER A 47 -3.78 3.40 9.74
N SER A 48 -3.21 2.73 8.74
CA SER A 48 -2.05 3.22 7.98
C SER A 48 -2.39 4.49 7.20
N LEU A 49 -3.56 4.55 6.54
CA LEU A 49 -4.01 5.74 5.83
C LEU A 49 -4.19 6.93 6.78
N ARG A 50 -4.83 6.70 7.94
CA ARG A 50 -5.02 7.73 8.97
C ARG A 50 -3.69 8.25 9.52
N TRP A 51 -2.68 7.39 9.63
CA TRP A 51 -1.33 7.80 10.02
C TRP A 51 -0.64 8.60 8.91
N ALA A 52 -0.64 8.11 7.68
CA ALA A 52 0.04 8.72 6.54
C ALA A 52 -0.54 10.09 6.19
N THR A 53 -1.86 10.23 6.28
CA THR A 53 -2.59 11.44 5.92
C THR A 53 -3.07 12.22 7.14
N LYS A 54 -2.46 12.01 8.31
CA LYS A 54 -2.89 12.54 9.62
C LYS A 54 -3.21 14.04 9.65
N ASP A 55 -2.54 14.83 8.80
CA ASP A 55 -2.68 16.28 8.73
C ASP A 55 -3.95 16.71 7.99
N VAL A 56 -4.42 15.89 7.05
CA VAL A 56 -5.64 16.14 6.27
C VAL A 56 -6.81 15.24 6.66
N TRP A 57 -6.56 14.18 7.44
CA TRP A 57 -7.57 13.22 7.88
C TRP A 57 -8.71 13.89 8.67
N PRO A 58 -9.99 13.62 8.34
CA PRO A 58 -11.14 14.17 9.06
C PRO A 58 -11.14 13.75 10.54
N ARG A 59 -11.53 14.68 11.42
CA ARG A 59 -11.63 14.43 12.86
C ARG A 59 -12.87 15.12 13.44
N GLU A 60 -13.44 14.49 14.46
CA GLU A 60 -14.45 15.12 15.30
C GLU A 60 -13.88 16.34 16.02
N ARG A 61 -14.70 17.38 16.19
CA ARG A 61 -14.24 18.67 16.73
C ARG A 61 -13.68 18.55 18.14
N GLU A 62 -14.23 17.64 18.94
CA GLU A 62 -13.84 17.40 20.33
C GLU A 62 -12.48 16.71 20.45
N GLN A 63 -11.99 16.10 19.36
CA GLN A 63 -10.74 15.32 19.31
C GLN A 63 -9.65 15.99 18.46
N ALA A 64 -9.98 17.10 17.79
CA ALA A 64 -9.10 17.79 16.87
C ALA A 64 -8.29 18.88 17.58
N THR A 65 -7.02 19.03 17.21
CA THR A 65 -6.23 20.20 17.59
C THR A 65 -6.68 21.43 16.78
N PRO A 66 -6.40 22.66 17.23
CA PRO A 66 -6.74 23.86 16.46
C PRO A 66 -6.25 23.83 15.00
N ALA A 67 -5.00 23.38 14.79
CA ALA A 67 -4.43 23.23 13.45
C ALA A 67 -5.17 22.20 12.57
N GLN A 68 -5.82 21.21 13.18
CA GLN A 68 -6.60 20.18 12.47
C GLN A 68 -8.01 20.67 12.11
N LEU A 69 -8.47 21.77 12.72
CA LEU A 69 -9.76 22.41 12.43
C LEU A 69 -9.67 23.49 11.35
N GLU A 70 -8.45 23.86 10.94
CA GLU A 70 -8.23 24.79 9.84
C GLU A 70 -8.88 24.30 8.53
N PRO A 71 -9.23 25.22 7.61
CA PRO A 71 -9.73 24.87 6.28
C PRO A 71 -8.82 23.86 5.57
N LEU A 72 -9.42 22.98 4.76
CA LEU A 72 -8.67 21.90 4.09
C LEU A 72 -7.49 22.43 3.26
N ASP A 73 -7.67 23.54 2.56
CA ASP A 73 -6.61 24.15 1.74
C ASP A 73 -5.39 24.55 2.58
N VAL A 74 -5.62 25.14 3.76
CA VAL A 74 -4.55 25.47 4.72
C VAL A 74 -3.85 24.20 5.19
N ARG A 75 -4.60 23.14 5.52
CA ARG A 75 -4.02 21.87 5.96
C ARG A 75 -3.22 21.18 4.85
N LEU A 76 -3.66 21.28 3.59
CA LEU A 76 -2.95 20.76 2.42
C LEU A 76 -1.62 21.48 2.20
N GLU A 77 -1.59 22.82 2.28
CA GLU A 77 -0.35 23.59 2.17
C GLU A 77 0.65 23.23 3.26
N GLN A 78 0.19 23.02 4.50
CA GLN A 78 1.08 22.61 5.59
C GLN A 78 1.57 21.17 5.43
N ALA A 79 0.77 20.27 4.87
CA ALA A 79 1.20 18.90 4.57
C ALA A 79 2.26 18.88 3.46
N ALA A 80 2.09 19.70 2.41
CA ALA A 80 3.06 19.81 1.32
C ALA A 80 4.44 20.28 1.82
N LYS A 81 4.48 21.28 2.72
CA LYS A 81 5.73 21.78 3.32
C LYS A 81 6.50 20.74 4.16
N LYS A 82 5.83 19.69 4.65
CA LYS A 82 6.48 18.61 5.42
C LYS A 82 6.99 17.46 4.54
N ALA A 83 6.56 17.43 3.28
CA ALA A 83 6.94 16.39 2.33
C ALA A 83 8.19 16.76 1.50
N GLU A 84 8.56 18.04 1.51
CA GLU A 84 9.84 18.58 1.01
C GLU A 84 10.95 18.42 2.07
#